data_AF-A0A7X7E397-F1
#
_entry.id   AF-A0A7X7E397-F1
#
_cell.length_a   1.000
_cell.length_b   1.000
_cell.length_c   1.000
_cell.angle_alpha   90.00
_cell.angle_beta   90.00
_cell.angle_gamma   90.00
#
_symmetry.space_group_name_H-M   'P 1'
#
loop_
_entity.id
_entity.type
_entity.pdbx_description
1 polymer ?
#
loop_
_entity_poly.entity_id
_entity_poly.type
_entity_poly.pdbx_seq_one_letter_code
_entity_poly.pdbx_strand_id
1 'polypeptide(L)'
;MRDFKVTNNPSINEPSTTITREPQIHATLKRPDFGDDPQNRKWSDWNDPYVPVSREGKTTFDGEVYRPYEYYCGFEDCQDCPHDNTAMAEFEPGSNITKARAFIYNGKATIEPKAYSNRIDYSDSAKEINLLWANNPYKFNVVRWMYHMDENGKLINPTQVDGKYQRTFTQQNSGKVNWSIPASMGANYKRSRDAAKKGDTRNSELDRAVFASDKVYQNLAYPIRSGYYFNPTGTYQFTVETVTYKPTTADTDEHKNLVQALINSFRYESNLVYVNNKNQAVDIQDQPATKKSTVYTAKYAVITASDPIGLNGVNWLQIIDRKADPSRYVKTFEEIKHSTEVDGSNTHVFWKNVLEGYKESGTILSYNNFKYREYVKPGQTMYKITEKTTVTIIVNPQNVKAYTHIQMANGKYNVRAYFDETALKNISSALPNIKRFQIDGIEISVVGSRYDDMGYNED
;
A
#
# COMPACT_ATOMS: atom_id res chain seq x y z
N MET A 1 33.23 -37.35 15.18
CA MET A 1 33.69 -36.67 13.95
C MET A 1 33.05 -37.35 12.75
N ARG A 2 32.70 -36.62 11.68
CA ARG A 2 32.15 -37.21 10.44
C ARG A 2 33.23 -37.29 9.36
N ASP A 3 33.07 -38.23 8.43
CA ASP A 3 33.93 -38.40 7.26
C ASP A 3 35.43 -38.44 7.63
N PHE A 4 35.73 -39.14 8.74
CA PHE A 4 37.06 -39.23 9.33
C PHE A 4 38.01 -40.01 8.42
N LYS A 5 39.15 -39.41 8.09
CA LYS A 5 40.18 -40.01 7.23
C LYS A 5 41.57 -39.70 7.77
N VAL A 6 42.45 -40.68 7.76
CA VAL A 6 43.88 -40.50 8.04
C VAL A 6 44.66 -40.62 6.74
N THR A 7 45.54 -39.65 6.49
CA THR A 7 46.51 -39.68 5.38
C THR A 7 47.93 -39.55 5.93
N ASN A 8 48.94 -39.68 5.06
CA ASN A 8 50.35 -39.59 5.46
C ASN A 8 50.77 -40.60 6.55
N ASN A 9 50.18 -41.80 6.51
CA ASN A 9 50.52 -42.89 7.42
C ASN A 9 50.84 -44.19 6.64
N PRO A 10 51.92 -44.21 5.84
CA PRO A 10 52.30 -45.41 5.08
C PRO A 10 52.84 -46.52 6.00
N SER A 11 52.82 -47.75 5.49
CA SER A 11 53.47 -48.90 6.14
C SER A 11 54.95 -48.63 6.42
N ILE A 12 55.43 -49.04 7.58
CA ILE A 12 56.80 -48.80 8.02
C ILE A 12 57.73 -49.87 7.43
N ASN A 13 58.69 -49.46 6.59
CA ASN A 13 59.73 -50.35 6.04
C ASN A 13 61.01 -49.57 5.71
N GLU A 14 61.56 -48.83 6.67
CA GLU A 14 62.77 -48.01 6.49
C GLU A 14 63.90 -48.46 7.42
N PRO A 15 65.16 -48.64 6.97
CA PRO A 15 66.26 -49.11 7.83
C PRO A 15 66.80 -47.98 8.71
N SER A 16 66.01 -47.55 9.69
CA SER A 16 66.35 -46.51 10.66
C SER A 16 66.13 -46.99 12.09
N THR A 17 66.98 -46.54 13.02
CA THR A 17 66.83 -46.75 14.47
C THR A 17 65.78 -45.82 15.09
N THR A 18 65.41 -44.74 14.38
CA THR A 18 64.38 -43.78 14.79
C THR A 18 63.34 -43.68 13.68
N ILE A 19 62.07 -43.87 14.03
CA ILE A 19 60.94 -43.87 13.10
C ILE A 19 59.98 -42.77 13.52
N THR A 20 59.76 -41.80 12.65
CA THR A 20 58.84 -40.68 12.89
C THR A 20 57.65 -40.79 11.95
N ARG A 21 56.42 -40.64 12.48
CA ARG A 21 55.18 -40.62 11.69
C ARG A 21 54.34 -39.41 12.05
N GLU A 22 53.82 -38.75 11.02
CA GLU A 22 52.98 -37.56 11.14
C GLU A 22 51.66 -37.76 10.37
N PRO A 23 50.77 -38.65 10.87
CA PRO A 23 49.48 -38.88 10.24
C PRO A 23 48.66 -37.59 10.22
N GLN A 24 48.08 -37.29 9.06
CA GLN A 24 47.18 -36.14 8.91
C GLN A 24 45.74 -36.60 9.05
N ILE A 25 45.03 -36.02 10.00
CA ILE A 25 43.62 -36.33 10.28
C ILE A 25 42.73 -35.31 9.58
N HIS A 26 41.82 -35.81 8.76
CA HIS A 26 40.79 -35.05 8.08
C HIS A 26 39.43 -35.43 8.65
N ALA A 27 38.61 -34.44 8.98
CA ALA A 27 37.24 -34.64 9.45
C ALA A 27 36.35 -33.48 9.02
N THR A 28 35.07 -33.76 8.80
CA THR A 28 34.08 -32.72 8.48
C THR A 28 33.20 -32.45 9.69
N LEU A 29 32.93 -31.16 9.94
CA LEU A 29 31.95 -30.70 10.91
C LEU A 29 30.77 -30.09 10.14
N LYS A 30 29.56 -30.56 10.42
CA LYS A 30 28.35 -30.04 9.76
C LYS A 30 27.57 -29.16 10.73
N ARG A 31 26.87 -28.17 10.20
CA ARG A 31 25.99 -27.26 10.98
C ARG A 31 25.01 -28.01 11.92
N PRO A 32 24.38 -29.13 11.50
CA PRO A 32 23.52 -29.93 12.39
C PRO A 32 24.23 -30.53 13.61
N ASP A 33 25.56 -30.73 13.56
CA ASP A 33 26.33 -31.23 14.71
C ASP A 33 26.37 -30.19 15.86
N PHE A 34 26.01 -28.93 15.57
CA PHE A 34 25.84 -27.85 16.54
C PHE A 34 24.37 -27.55 16.86
N GLY A 35 23.42 -28.41 16.42
CA GLY A 35 21.99 -28.29 16.72
C GLY A 35 21.23 -27.33 15.80
N ASP A 36 21.79 -26.95 14.65
CA ASP A 36 21.15 -26.05 13.70
C ASP A 36 21.13 -26.65 12.29
N ASP A 37 19.94 -26.82 11.71
CA ASP A 37 19.72 -27.45 10.40
C ASP A 37 18.64 -26.73 9.57
N PRO A 38 18.96 -25.54 9.03
CA PRO A 38 18.00 -24.75 8.26
C PRO A 38 17.53 -25.40 6.95
N GLN A 39 18.33 -26.30 6.37
CA GLN A 39 17.94 -27.05 5.17
C GLN A 39 16.69 -27.90 5.42
N ASN A 40 16.58 -28.46 6.64
CA ASN A 40 15.43 -29.24 7.08
C ASN A 40 14.47 -28.42 7.96
N ARG A 41 14.50 -27.09 7.88
CA ARG A 41 13.65 -26.16 8.65
C ARG A 41 13.74 -26.35 10.17
N LYS A 42 14.92 -26.69 10.67
CA LYS A 42 15.22 -26.78 12.11
C LYS A 42 16.22 -25.71 12.45
N TRP A 43 15.77 -24.64 13.09
CA TRP A 43 16.65 -23.55 13.52
C TRP A 43 16.95 -23.70 15.00
N SER A 44 18.22 -23.56 15.37
CA SER A 44 18.67 -23.48 16.75
C SER A 44 18.03 -22.29 17.45
N ASP A 45 17.72 -22.51 18.73
CA ASP A 45 17.21 -21.50 19.68
C ASP A 45 18.36 -20.79 20.41
N TRP A 46 19.56 -20.81 19.83
CA TRP A 46 20.71 -20.10 20.37
C TRP A 46 20.45 -18.59 20.38
N ASN A 47 20.42 -18.01 21.58
CA ASN A 47 19.92 -16.66 21.80
C ASN A 47 20.93 -15.54 21.47
N ASP A 48 22.24 -15.82 21.55
CA ASP A 48 23.28 -14.81 21.28
C ASP A 48 24.23 -15.27 20.17
N PRO A 49 24.09 -14.74 18.94
CA PRO A 49 24.94 -15.14 17.81
C PRO A 49 26.40 -14.70 17.94
N TYR A 50 26.75 -13.83 18.91
CA TYR A 50 28.13 -13.44 19.21
C TYR A 50 28.80 -14.37 20.24
N VAL A 51 28.07 -15.33 20.80
CA VAL A 51 28.64 -16.38 21.66
C VAL A 51 28.67 -17.69 20.87
N PRO A 52 29.81 -18.38 20.76
CA PRO A 52 29.88 -19.60 19.96
C PRO A 52 29.37 -20.82 20.73
N VAL A 53 28.67 -21.71 20.02
CA VAL A 53 28.45 -23.08 20.49
C VAL A 53 29.76 -23.85 20.32
N SER A 54 30.29 -24.37 21.42
CA SER A 54 31.52 -25.18 21.42
C SER A 54 31.20 -26.67 21.39
N ARG A 55 31.97 -27.42 20.60
CA ARG A 55 32.01 -28.88 20.59
C ARG A 55 33.45 -29.35 20.60
N GLU A 56 33.70 -30.49 21.22
CA GLU A 56 35.02 -31.08 21.31
C GLU A 56 35.02 -32.41 20.55
N GLY A 57 36.05 -32.61 19.72
CA GLY A 57 36.38 -33.89 19.13
C GLY A 57 37.70 -34.38 19.73
N LYS A 58 37.72 -35.63 20.20
CA LYS A 58 38.93 -36.30 20.67
C LYS A 58 39.26 -37.44 19.72
N THR A 59 40.49 -37.49 19.23
CA THR A 59 41.08 -38.64 18.53
C THR A 59 42.21 -39.18 19.38
N THR A 60 42.29 -40.49 19.55
CA THR A 60 43.42 -41.17 20.18
C THR A 60 44.28 -41.83 19.11
N PHE A 61 45.58 -41.93 19.36
CA PHE A 61 46.51 -42.65 18.49
C PHE A 61 47.46 -43.50 19.33
N ASP A 62 47.81 -44.65 18.79
CA ASP A 62 48.80 -45.59 19.30
C ASP A 62 49.43 -46.30 18.09
N GLY A 63 50.48 -47.09 18.32
CA GLY A 63 51.06 -47.91 17.28
C GLY A 63 52.29 -48.67 17.74
N GLU A 64 52.63 -49.72 17.03
CA GLU A 64 53.78 -50.58 17.31
C GLU A 64 54.50 -50.92 16.01
N VAL A 65 55.81 -51.13 16.08
CA VAL A 65 56.64 -51.60 14.97
C VAL A 65 57.40 -52.86 15.39
N TYR A 66 57.40 -53.84 14.50
CA TYR A 66 58.10 -55.12 14.66
C TYR A 66 59.09 -55.28 13.52
N ARG A 67 60.33 -55.68 13.84
CA ARG A 67 61.35 -55.97 12.83
C ARG A 67 62.06 -57.29 13.11
N PRO A 68 61.94 -58.28 12.22
CA PRO A 68 62.80 -59.45 12.31
C PRO A 68 64.25 -59.04 11.99
N TYR A 69 65.20 -59.65 12.69
CA TYR A 69 66.63 -59.55 12.39
C TYR A 69 67.30 -60.89 12.63
N GLU A 70 68.31 -61.16 11.81
CA GLU A 70 69.18 -62.32 11.93
C GLU A 70 70.49 -61.90 12.61
N TYR A 71 70.99 -62.69 13.56
CA TYR A 71 72.32 -62.48 14.14
C TYR A 71 73.13 -63.78 14.24
N TYR A 72 74.46 -63.64 14.20
CA TYR A 72 75.42 -64.74 14.27
C TYR A 72 76.17 -64.70 15.61
N CYS A 73 76.37 -65.85 16.25
CA CYS A 73 76.93 -65.94 17.62
C CYS A 73 78.40 -65.51 17.74
N GLY A 74 79.15 -65.34 16.65
CA GLY A 74 80.53 -64.83 16.66
C GLY A 74 81.62 -65.82 17.12
N PHE A 75 81.30 -67.10 17.32
CA PHE A 75 82.27 -68.16 17.67
C PHE A 75 82.05 -69.40 16.75
N GLU A 76 83.11 -70.14 16.43
CA GLU A 76 83.12 -71.18 15.36
C GLU A 76 82.17 -72.37 15.57
N ASP A 77 81.74 -72.65 16.81
CA ASP A 77 80.93 -73.84 17.15
C ASP A 77 79.43 -73.53 17.46
N CYS A 78 78.84 -72.46 16.92
CA CYS A 78 77.40 -72.19 17.12
C CYS A 78 76.53 -73.08 16.21
N GLN A 79 75.92 -74.13 16.78
CA GLN A 79 74.81 -74.86 16.12
C GLN A 79 73.56 -73.96 16.06
N ASP A 80 72.88 -73.96 14.91
CA ASP A 80 71.64 -73.21 14.61
C ASP A 80 71.80 -71.70 14.35
N CYS A 81 72.92 -71.28 13.74
CA CYS A 81 73.10 -69.92 13.18
C CYS A 81 72.66 -69.79 11.70
N PRO A 82 72.15 -68.62 11.27
CA PRO A 82 71.81 -67.44 12.07
C PRO A 82 70.57 -67.67 12.95
N HIS A 83 70.50 -66.96 14.07
CA HIS A 83 69.29 -66.90 14.88
C HIS A 83 68.38 -65.77 14.42
N ASP A 84 67.09 -66.08 14.29
CA ASP A 84 66.04 -65.10 14.07
C ASP A 84 65.56 -64.52 15.40
N ASN A 85 65.48 -63.20 15.50
CA ASN A 85 64.81 -62.52 16.60
C ASN A 85 64.02 -61.33 16.09
N THR A 86 63.13 -60.77 16.90
CA THR A 86 62.32 -59.60 16.54
C THR A 86 62.60 -58.45 17.49
N ALA A 87 63.00 -57.31 16.94
CA ALA A 87 63.02 -56.05 17.67
C ALA A 87 61.62 -55.43 17.65
N MET A 88 61.18 -54.93 18.81
CA MET A 88 59.90 -54.25 18.97
C MET A 88 60.13 -52.83 19.49
N ALA A 89 59.34 -51.88 18.98
CA ALA A 89 59.23 -50.55 19.56
C ALA A 89 57.79 -50.06 19.47
N GLU A 90 57.37 -49.25 20.44
CA GLU A 90 56.03 -48.69 20.50
C GLU A 90 56.10 -47.18 20.19
N PHE A 91 55.10 -46.66 19.48
CA PHE A 91 54.86 -45.23 19.42
C PHE A 91 54.17 -44.82 20.71
N GLU A 92 54.60 -43.70 21.30
CA GLU A 92 53.96 -43.18 22.51
C GLU A 92 52.47 -42.91 22.24
N PRO A 93 51.55 -43.56 22.98
CA PRO A 93 50.13 -43.36 22.78
C PRO A 93 49.74 -41.96 23.22
N GLY A 94 48.84 -41.34 22.47
CA GLY A 94 48.45 -39.96 22.70
C GLY A 94 47.01 -39.67 22.29
N SER A 95 46.61 -38.43 22.54
CA SER A 95 45.33 -37.95 22.06
C SER A 95 45.43 -36.53 21.54
N ASN A 96 44.73 -36.27 20.45
CA ASN A 96 44.55 -34.95 19.89
C ASN A 96 43.12 -34.50 20.16
N ILE A 97 42.98 -33.35 20.83
CA ILE A 97 41.70 -32.74 21.15
C ILE A 97 41.54 -31.50 20.28
N THR A 98 40.47 -31.49 19.48
CA THR A 98 40.10 -30.34 18.66
C THR A 98 38.81 -29.73 19.20
N LYS A 99 38.86 -28.44 19.57
CA LYS A 99 37.69 -27.68 19.98
C LYS A 99 37.18 -26.83 18.81
N ALA A 100 35.99 -27.15 18.33
CA ALA A 100 35.30 -26.37 17.30
C ALA A 100 34.33 -25.38 17.94
N ARG A 101 34.28 -24.17 17.40
CA ARG A 101 33.40 -23.08 17.83
C ARG A 101 32.56 -22.61 16.65
N ALA A 102 31.23 -22.65 16.78
CA ALA A 102 30.30 -22.22 15.75
C ALA A 102 29.45 -21.04 16.26
N PHE A 103 29.49 -19.91 15.55
CA PHE A 103 28.61 -18.77 15.78
C PHE A 103 27.37 -18.94 14.91
N ILE A 104 26.21 -19.13 15.55
CA ILE A 104 24.97 -19.51 14.86
C ILE A 104 24.05 -18.30 14.78
N TYR A 105 23.71 -17.89 13.55
CA TYR A 105 22.77 -16.80 13.30
C TYR A 105 21.66 -17.21 12.32
N ASN A 106 20.41 -16.97 12.73
CA ASN A 106 19.20 -17.38 12.02
C ASN A 106 18.26 -16.20 11.68
N GLY A 107 18.80 -14.98 11.70
CA GLY A 107 18.05 -13.76 11.44
C GLY A 107 17.37 -13.22 12.70
N LYS A 108 16.94 -11.96 12.63
CA LYS A 108 16.13 -11.28 13.63
C LYS A 108 14.67 -11.66 13.45
N ALA A 109 13.99 -11.91 14.56
CA ALA A 109 12.54 -12.12 14.58
C ALA A 109 11.79 -10.90 13.99
N THR A 110 12.27 -9.70 14.29
CA THR A 110 11.67 -8.44 13.86
C THR A 110 12.68 -7.57 13.11
N ILE A 111 12.19 -6.86 12.10
CA ILE A 111 12.87 -5.75 11.44
C ILE A 111 12.04 -4.52 11.75
N GLU A 112 12.70 -3.44 12.17
CA GLU A 112 12.01 -2.20 12.49
C GLU A 112 11.27 -1.68 11.25
N PRO A 113 9.94 -1.49 11.31
CA PRO A 113 9.19 -1.04 10.16
C PRO A 113 9.54 0.40 9.79
N LYS A 114 9.44 0.73 8.50
CA LYS A 114 9.51 2.13 8.07
C LYS A 114 8.31 2.91 8.59
N ALA A 115 8.56 4.14 9.04
CA ALA A 115 7.49 5.06 9.38
C ALA A 115 6.84 5.62 8.11
N TYR A 116 5.51 5.55 8.05
CA TYR A 116 4.70 6.07 6.96
C TYR A 116 3.78 7.18 7.45
N SER A 117 3.49 8.13 6.57
CA SER A 117 2.59 9.24 6.86
C SER A 117 1.13 8.81 6.70
N ASN A 118 0.28 9.28 7.61
CA ASN A 118 -1.18 9.18 7.52
C ASN A 118 -1.74 10.60 7.61
N ARG A 119 -1.96 11.26 6.46
CA ARG A 119 -2.40 12.66 6.42
C ARG A 119 -3.15 13.02 5.15
N ILE A 120 -3.80 14.18 5.20
CA ILE A 120 -4.48 14.80 4.07
C ILE A 120 -3.96 16.24 3.93
N ASP A 121 -3.47 16.56 2.74
CA ASP A 121 -2.94 17.88 2.38
C ASP A 121 -3.92 18.53 1.38
N TYR A 122 -4.38 19.74 1.68
CA TYR A 122 -5.37 20.48 0.88
C TYR A 122 -4.70 21.61 0.09
N SER A 123 -5.09 21.80 -1.16
CA SER A 123 -4.69 22.93 -1.98
C SER A 123 -5.91 23.53 -2.68
N ASP A 124 -6.44 24.61 -2.12
CA ASP A 124 -7.59 25.32 -2.70
C ASP A 124 -7.23 25.97 -4.05
N SER A 125 -6.01 26.48 -4.20
CA SER A 125 -5.54 27.09 -5.45
C SER A 125 -5.43 26.08 -6.58
N ALA A 126 -4.95 24.86 -6.29
CA ALA A 126 -4.85 23.78 -7.25
C ALA A 126 -6.15 22.98 -7.41
N LYS A 127 -7.16 23.22 -6.55
CA LYS A 127 -8.40 22.41 -6.46
C LYS A 127 -8.08 20.94 -6.29
N GLU A 128 -7.21 20.66 -5.33
CA GLU A 128 -6.58 19.37 -5.14
C GLU A 128 -6.55 18.95 -3.67
N ILE A 129 -6.80 17.67 -3.40
CA ILE A 129 -6.59 17.01 -2.11
C ILE A 129 -5.64 15.84 -2.30
N ASN A 130 -4.55 15.82 -1.54
CA ASN A 130 -3.59 14.73 -1.52
C ASN A 130 -3.75 13.92 -0.23
N LEU A 131 -3.71 12.60 -0.36
CA LEU A 131 -3.86 11.65 0.73
C LEU A 131 -2.62 10.76 0.78
N LEU A 132 -2.12 10.50 1.98
CA LEU A 132 -1.04 9.57 2.25
C LEU A 132 -1.46 8.64 3.37
N TRP A 133 -1.33 7.32 3.17
CA TRP A 133 -1.53 6.31 4.20
C TRP A 133 -0.62 5.09 4.02
N ALA A 134 -0.37 4.34 5.08
CA ALA A 134 0.30 3.05 4.96
C ALA A 134 -0.61 2.03 4.26
N ASN A 135 -0.06 1.21 3.37
CA ASN A 135 -0.80 0.11 2.75
C ASN A 135 -1.15 -0.98 3.77
N ASN A 136 -2.06 -1.88 3.36
CA ASN A 136 -2.31 -3.10 4.11
C ASN A 136 -1.03 -3.96 4.21
N PRO A 137 -0.72 -4.54 5.37
CA PRO A 137 0.47 -5.38 5.53
C PRO A 137 0.32 -6.72 4.82
N TYR A 138 1.28 -7.08 3.96
CA TYR A 138 1.29 -8.38 3.27
C TYR A 138 2.44 -9.26 3.74
N LYS A 139 2.13 -10.42 4.33
CA LYS A 139 3.15 -11.39 4.76
C LYS A 139 3.74 -12.12 3.55
N PHE A 140 5.05 -12.34 3.58
CA PHE A 140 5.75 -13.10 2.56
C PHE A 140 6.89 -13.92 3.17
N ASN A 141 7.21 -15.02 2.50
CA ASN A 141 8.31 -15.90 2.86
C ASN A 141 9.63 -15.40 2.28
N VAL A 142 10.72 -15.65 2.99
CA VAL A 142 12.07 -15.29 2.57
C VAL A 142 12.95 -16.53 2.44
N VAL A 143 14.00 -16.39 1.64
CA VAL A 143 15.10 -17.36 1.51
C VAL A 143 16.41 -16.66 1.83
N ARG A 144 17.46 -17.44 2.10
CA ARG A 144 18.84 -16.96 2.31
C ARG A 144 19.82 -17.92 1.67
N TRP A 145 21.03 -17.43 1.36
CA TRP A 145 22.14 -18.27 0.95
C TRP A 145 22.92 -18.78 2.17
N MET A 146 23.20 -20.07 2.17
CA MET A 146 24.15 -20.71 3.08
C MET A 146 25.37 -21.17 2.30
N TYR A 147 26.53 -21.10 2.94
CA TYR A 147 27.80 -21.52 2.37
C TYR A 147 28.46 -22.52 3.30
N HIS A 148 29.24 -23.42 2.72
CA HIS A 148 30.28 -24.14 3.43
C HIS A 148 31.54 -23.28 3.47
N MET A 149 32.37 -23.47 4.50
CA MET A 149 33.66 -22.81 4.64
C MET A 149 34.74 -23.90 4.69
N ASP A 150 35.76 -23.78 3.84
CA ASP A 150 36.90 -24.68 3.87
C ASP A 150 37.93 -24.27 4.95
N GLU A 151 39.00 -25.06 5.08
CA GLU A 151 40.08 -24.83 6.05
C GLU A 151 40.82 -23.50 5.87
N ASN A 152 40.75 -22.89 4.68
CA ASN A 152 41.36 -21.60 4.36
C ASN A 152 40.39 -20.43 4.55
N GLY A 153 39.18 -20.68 5.06
CA GLY A 153 38.14 -19.67 5.27
C GLY A 153 37.40 -19.27 3.99
N LYS A 154 37.59 -19.97 2.88
CA LYS A 154 36.91 -19.67 1.62
C LYS A 154 35.50 -20.26 1.64
N LEU A 155 34.53 -19.43 1.25
CA LEU A 155 33.14 -19.84 1.12
C LEU A 155 32.92 -20.61 -0.18
N ILE A 156 32.31 -21.79 -0.07
CA ILE A 156 32.04 -22.72 -1.19
C ILE A 156 30.60 -23.27 -1.08
N ASN A 157 30.13 -23.89 -2.17
CA ASN A 157 28.84 -24.62 -2.23
C ASN A 157 27.63 -23.78 -1.74
N PRO A 158 27.30 -22.66 -2.41
CA PRO A 158 26.12 -21.87 -2.08
C PRO A 158 24.85 -22.72 -2.16
N THR A 159 24.10 -22.79 -1.07
CA THR A 159 22.81 -23.49 -0.99
C THR A 159 21.74 -22.52 -0.51
N GLN A 160 20.66 -22.38 -1.28
CA GLN A 160 19.52 -21.58 -0.89
C GLN A 160 18.64 -22.37 0.09
N VAL A 161 18.24 -21.72 1.19
CA VAL A 161 17.36 -22.31 2.22
C VAL A 161 16.27 -21.32 2.63
N ASP A 162 15.20 -21.82 3.23
CA ASP A 162 14.16 -20.98 3.82
C ASP A 162 14.72 -20.16 5.01
N GLY A 163 14.28 -18.89 5.11
CA GLY A 163 14.52 -18.08 6.30
C GLY A 163 13.64 -18.54 7.48
N LYS A 164 14.07 -18.24 8.71
CA LYS A 164 13.34 -18.62 9.93
C LYS A 164 12.02 -17.85 10.07
N TYR A 165 12.03 -16.57 9.70
CA TYR A 165 10.92 -15.65 9.94
C TYR A 165 10.31 -15.15 8.63
N GLN A 166 8.98 -15.07 8.60
CA GLN A 166 8.28 -14.33 7.56
C GLN A 166 8.50 -12.83 7.72
N ARG A 167 8.45 -12.11 6.61
CA ARG A 167 8.51 -10.65 6.59
C ARG A 167 7.16 -10.08 6.17
N THR A 168 6.95 -8.82 6.48
CA THR A 168 5.74 -8.10 6.14
C THR A 168 6.11 -6.96 5.21
N PHE A 169 5.54 -6.96 4.00
CA PHE A 169 5.68 -5.87 3.07
C PHE A 169 4.73 -4.76 3.49
N THR A 170 5.30 -3.58 3.74
CA THR A 170 4.57 -2.34 3.96
C THR A 170 5.15 -1.25 3.07
N GLN A 171 4.29 -0.33 2.63
CA GLN A 171 4.65 0.81 1.80
C GLN A 171 3.67 1.97 1.95
N GLN A 172 4.12 3.18 1.63
CA GLN A 172 3.30 4.39 1.51
C GLN A 172 2.38 4.32 0.29
N ASN A 173 1.08 4.19 0.51
CA ASN A 173 0.05 4.49 -0.49
C ASN A 173 -0.15 6.00 -0.63
N SER A 174 -0.65 6.40 -1.80
CA SER A 174 -1.07 7.78 -2.05
C SER A 174 -2.39 7.86 -2.80
N GLY A 175 -3.09 8.98 -2.64
CA GLY A 175 -4.31 9.32 -3.33
C GLY A 175 -4.31 10.79 -3.69
N LYS A 176 -4.85 11.13 -4.85
CA LYS A 176 -4.98 12.49 -5.35
C LYS A 176 -6.40 12.70 -5.88
N VAL A 177 -7.08 13.70 -5.36
CA VAL A 177 -8.42 14.09 -5.79
C VAL A 177 -8.34 15.48 -6.38
N ASN A 178 -8.70 15.64 -7.64
CA ASN A 178 -8.82 16.95 -8.29
C ASN A 178 -10.28 17.20 -8.64
N TRP A 179 -10.73 18.45 -8.57
CA TRP A 179 -12.07 18.81 -9.05
C TRP A 179 -12.05 19.98 -10.03
N SER A 180 -13.04 19.98 -10.92
CA SER A 180 -13.30 21.01 -11.88
C SER A 180 -14.80 21.28 -11.97
N ILE A 181 -15.14 22.45 -12.52
CA ILE A 181 -16.53 22.87 -12.70
C ILE A 181 -16.71 23.14 -14.20
N PRO A 182 -16.93 22.09 -15.02
CA PRO A 182 -17.14 22.26 -16.46
C PRO A 182 -18.22 23.29 -16.80
N ALA A 183 -19.28 23.37 -15.99
CA ALA A 183 -20.30 24.40 -16.12
C ALA A 183 -20.85 24.77 -14.73
N SER A 184 -20.53 25.97 -14.25
CA SER A 184 -21.04 26.46 -12.95
C SER A 184 -22.50 26.89 -13.05
N MET A 185 -23.16 27.05 -11.90
CA MET A 185 -24.50 27.65 -11.83
C MET A 185 -24.52 29.01 -12.52
N GLY A 186 -23.56 29.88 -12.18
CA GLY A 186 -23.46 31.21 -12.76
C GLY A 186 -23.26 31.20 -14.28
N ALA A 187 -22.45 30.28 -14.81
CA ALA A 187 -22.26 30.12 -16.25
C ALA A 187 -23.56 29.67 -16.94
N ASN A 188 -24.24 28.68 -16.37
CA ASN A 188 -25.50 28.15 -16.90
C ASN A 188 -26.64 29.18 -16.88
N TYR A 189 -26.70 30.06 -15.88
CA TYR A 189 -27.70 31.12 -15.81
C TYR A 189 -27.35 32.38 -16.61
N LYS A 190 -26.10 32.52 -17.09
CA LYS A 190 -25.60 33.76 -17.71
C LYS A 190 -26.50 34.25 -18.85
N ARG A 191 -26.92 33.33 -19.74
CA ARG A 191 -27.78 33.68 -20.89
C ARG A 191 -29.08 34.32 -20.46
N SER A 192 -29.83 33.67 -19.56
CA SER A 192 -31.12 34.17 -19.08
C SER A 192 -30.98 35.46 -18.27
N ARG A 193 -29.86 35.64 -17.55
CA ARG A 193 -29.56 36.92 -16.88
C ARG A 193 -29.30 38.06 -17.85
N ASP A 194 -28.49 37.81 -18.88
CA ASP A 194 -28.16 38.83 -19.88
C ASP A 194 -29.41 39.20 -20.71
N ALA A 195 -30.30 38.24 -20.97
CA ALA A 195 -31.60 38.46 -21.60
C ALA A 195 -32.49 39.37 -20.75
N ALA A 196 -32.65 39.07 -19.45
CA ALA A 196 -33.44 39.90 -18.54
C ALA A 196 -32.90 41.34 -18.44
N LYS A 197 -31.58 41.53 -18.40
CA LYS A 197 -30.96 42.87 -18.42
C LYS A 197 -31.28 43.68 -19.68
N LYS A 198 -31.51 43.00 -20.80
CA LYS A 198 -31.88 43.60 -22.10
C LYS A 198 -33.40 43.71 -22.28
N GLY A 199 -34.20 43.19 -21.34
CA GLY A 199 -35.66 43.09 -21.48
C GLY A 199 -36.10 42.07 -22.53
N ASP A 200 -35.26 41.10 -22.88
CA ASP A 200 -35.58 40.06 -23.87
C ASP A 200 -36.41 38.94 -23.22
N THR A 201 -37.64 38.78 -23.69
CA THR A 201 -38.63 37.83 -23.15
C THR A 201 -38.79 36.57 -24.00
N ARG A 202 -37.96 36.38 -25.03
CA ARG A 202 -38.05 35.19 -25.88
C ARG A 202 -37.73 33.93 -25.07
N ASN A 203 -38.61 32.93 -25.16
CA ASN A 203 -38.46 31.65 -24.44
C ASN A 203 -37.10 30.97 -24.67
N SER A 204 -36.49 31.13 -25.84
CA SER A 204 -35.16 30.59 -26.17
C SER A 204 -34.02 31.20 -25.35
N GLU A 205 -34.21 32.42 -24.84
CA GLU A 205 -33.22 33.14 -24.02
C GLU A 205 -33.41 32.88 -22.53
N LEU A 206 -34.63 32.53 -22.11
CA LEU A 206 -35.00 32.21 -20.74
C LEU A 206 -34.78 30.73 -20.38
N ASP A 207 -33.87 30.03 -21.05
CA ASP A 207 -33.64 28.57 -20.94
C ASP A 207 -33.80 27.98 -19.52
N ARG A 208 -33.06 28.52 -18.53
CA ARG A 208 -32.96 27.91 -17.20
C ARG A 208 -33.68 28.64 -16.08
N ALA A 209 -33.93 29.94 -16.23
CA ALA A 209 -34.62 30.72 -15.21
C ALA A 209 -35.22 32.00 -15.81
N VAL A 210 -36.25 32.51 -15.16
CA VAL A 210 -36.80 33.85 -15.43
C VAL A 210 -36.28 34.82 -14.36
N PHE A 211 -35.45 35.77 -14.78
CA PHE A 211 -34.92 36.81 -13.89
C PHE A 211 -35.77 38.09 -14.00
N ALA A 212 -35.88 38.84 -12.90
CA ALA A 212 -36.57 40.12 -12.89
C ALA A 212 -35.80 41.13 -13.78
N SER A 213 -36.52 41.80 -14.69
CA SER A 213 -35.94 42.74 -15.67
C SER A 213 -36.08 44.21 -15.28
N ASP A 214 -36.78 44.52 -14.18
CA ASP A 214 -37.00 45.90 -13.74
C ASP A 214 -35.68 46.64 -13.49
N LYS A 215 -35.62 47.91 -13.90
CA LYS A 215 -34.41 48.75 -13.76
C LYS A 215 -33.89 48.81 -12.31
N VAL A 216 -34.81 48.79 -11.34
CA VAL A 216 -34.52 48.84 -9.90
C VAL A 216 -33.74 47.62 -9.40
N TYR A 217 -33.83 46.47 -10.08
CA TYR A 217 -33.17 45.22 -9.66
C TYR A 217 -31.91 44.88 -10.47
N GLN A 218 -31.49 45.73 -11.41
CA GLN A 218 -30.35 45.45 -12.30
C GLN A 218 -29.00 45.34 -11.57
N ASN A 219 -28.89 45.89 -10.35
CA ASN A 219 -27.72 45.77 -9.49
C ASN A 219 -27.63 44.41 -8.77
N LEU A 220 -28.71 43.64 -8.74
CA LEU A 220 -28.74 42.32 -8.11
C LEU A 220 -28.15 41.27 -9.06
N ALA A 221 -27.39 40.32 -8.50
CA ALA A 221 -26.75 39.29 -9.31
C ALA A 221 -27.77 38.32 -9.91
N TYR A 222 -28.69 37.81 -9.10
CA TYR A 222 -29.70 36.81 -9.48
C TYR A 222 -31.10 37.20 -8.96
N PRO A 223 -31.71 38.30 -9.47
CA PRO A 223 -33.04 38.71 -9.04
C PRO A 223 -34.13 37.89 -9.72
N ILE A 224 -35.07 37.33 -8.97
CA ILE A 224 -36.21 36.57 -9.50
C ILE A 224 -37.52 37.06 -8.88
N ARG A 225 -38.62 36.89 -9.61
CA ARG A 225 -39.97 36.92 -9.05
C ARG A 225 -40.44 35.49 -8.81
N SER A 226 -41.05 35.23 -7.66
CA SER A 226 -41.60 33.92 -7.33
C SER A 226 -42.77 33.53 -8.25
N GLY A 227 -43.02 32.24 -8.46
CA GLY A 227 -44.06 31.77 -9.39
C GLY A 227 -43.58 31.50 -10.82
N TYR A 228 -42.35 31.89 -11.15
CA TYR A 228 -41.66 31.45 -12.37
C TYR A 228 -40.71 30.29 -12.09
N TYR A 229 -40.24 29.65 -13.17
CA TYR A 229 -39.26 28.58 -13.05
C TYR A 229 -37.85 29.11 -12.77
N PHE A 230 -37.15 28.35 -11.94
CA PHE A 230 -35.75 28.51 -11.60
C PHE A 230 -35.15 27.10 -11.51
N ASN A 231 -34.57 26.63 -12.61
CA ASN A 231 -34.18 25.23 -12.76
C ASN A 231 -32.87 24.95 -12.00
N PRO A 232 -32.83 23.95 -11.09
CA PRO A 232 -31.57 23.41 -10.59
C PRO A 232 -30.60 23.13 -11.75
N THR A 233 -29.33 23.41 -11.55
CA THR A 233 -28.33 23.40 -12.63
C THR A 233 -26.91 23.31 -12.09
N GLY A 234 -25.99 22.84 -12.94
CA GLY A 234 -24.57 22.73 -12.63
C GLY A 234 -23.98 21.44 -13.20
N THR A 235 -22.71 21.48 -13.57
CA THR A 235 -21.94 20.29 -13.96
C THR A 235 -20.61 20.34 -13.24
N TYR A 236 -20.36 19.30 -12.45
CA TYR A 236 -19.19 19.17 -11.60
C TYR A 236 -18.45 17.91 -11.97
N GLN A 237 -17.13 17.93 -11.87
CA GLN A 237 -16.32 16.78 -12.17
C GLN A 237 -15.21 16.65 -11.13
N PHE A 238 -14.92 15.42 -10.74
CA PHE A 238 -13.72 15.13 -9.97
C PHE A 238 -13.00 13.92 -10.55
N THR A 239 -11.69 13.88 -10.32
CA THR A 239 -10.84 12.75 -10.69
C THR A 239 -10.12 12.26 -9.46
N VAL A 240 -10.21 10.96 -9.21
CA VAL A 240 -9.47 10.26 -8.16
C VAL A 240 -8.36 9.48 -8.83
N GLU A 241 -7.13 9.65 -8.37
CA GLU A 241 -5.98 8.84 -8.74
C GLU A 241 -5.38 8.24 -7.46
N THR A 242 -5.18 6.92 -7.41
CA THR A 242 -4.54 6.26 -6.27
C THR A 242 -3.34 5.46 -6.73
N VAL A 243 -2.34 5.37 -5.86
CA VAL A 243 -1.19 4.48 -5.99
C VAL A 243 -1.16 3.58 -4.76
N THR A 244 -1.34 2.28 -4.99
CA THR A 244 -1.41 1.26 -3.93
C THR A 244 -0.48 0.09 -4.20
N TYR A 245 -0.23 -0.73 -3.17
CA TYR A 245 0.63 -1.91 -3.29
C TYR A 245 -0.07 -3.17 -2.80
N LYS A 246 -0.15 -4.21 -3.63
CA LYS A 246 -0.69 -5.52 -3.25
C LYS A 246 -0.17 -6.68 -4.12
N PRO A 247 -0.38 -7.95 -3.72
CA PRO A 247 0.19 -9.12 -4.41
C PRO A 247 -0.42 -9.45 -5.78
N THR A 248 -1.57 -8.86 -6.14
CA THR A 248 -2.31 -9.17 -7.39
C THR A 248 -2.58 -7.90 -8.20
N THR A 249 -2.88 -8.04 -9.49
CA THR A 249 -3.18 -6.91 -10.41
C THR A 249 -4.66 -6.51 -10.45
N ALA A 250 -5.49 -7.11 -9.59
CA ALA A 250 -6.92 -6.80 -9.50
C ALA A 250 -7.15 -5.34 -9.09
N ASP A 251 -8.34 -4.80 -9.37
CA ASP A 251 -8.77 -3.47 -8.88
C ASP A 251 -8.64 -3.38 -7.35
N THR A 252 -8.34 -2.19 -6.82
CA THR A 252 -8.18 -2.02 -5.37
C THR A 252 -9.48 -1.55 -4.71
N ASP A 253 -9.76 -2.10 -3.53
CA ASP A 253 -10.92 -1.67 -2.74
C ASP A 253 -10.70 -0.25 -2.22
N GLU A 254 -9.46 0.13 -1.92
CA GLU A 254 -9.07 1.48 -1.53
C GLU A 254 -9.51 2.53 -2.58
N HIS A 255 -9.20 2.29 -3.87
CA HIS A 255 -9.60 3.20 -4.95
C HIS A 255 -11.12 3.28 -5.11
N LYS A 256 -11.77 2.11 -5.18
CA LYS A 256 -13.23 2.00 -5.32
C LYS A 256 -13.97 2.70 -4.18
N ASN A 257 -13.51 2.49 -2.94
CA ASN A 257 -14.11 3.07 -1.75
C ASN A 257 -13.92 4.59 -1.71
N LEU A 258 -12.75 5.11 -2.11
CA LEU A 258 -12.53 6.56 -2.20
C LEU A 258 -13.43 7.23 -3.24
N VAL A 259 -13.55 6.65 -4.44
CA VAL A 259 -14.45 7.15 -5.48
C VAL A 259 -15.89 7.18 -4.98
N GLN A 260 -16.37 6.08 -4.39
CA GLN A 260 -17.74 5.98 -3.92
C GLN A 260 -18.02 6.93 -2.74
N ALA A 261 -17.05 7.11 -1.84
CA ALA A 261 -17.18 8.03 -0.72
C ALA A 261 -17.36 9.48 -1.18
N LEU A 262 -16.61 9.89 -2.22
CA LEU A 262 -16.76 11.23 -2.82
C LEU A 262 -18.08 11.40 -3.58
N ILE A 263 -18.54 10.38 -4.32
CA ILE A 263 -19.89 10.39 -4.93
C ILE A 263 -20.95 10.61 -3.84
N ASN A 264 -20.85 9.85 -2.76
CA ASN A 264 -21.83 9.88 -1.67
C ASN A 264 -21.76 11.16 -0.83
N SER A 265 -20.63 11.89 -0.83
CA SER A 265 -20.50 13.14 -0.10
C SER A 265 -20.93 14.37 -0.89
N PHE A 266 -21.15 14.25 -2.20
CA PHE A 266 -21.67 15.37 -3.00
C PHE A 266 -23.08 15.79 -2.54
N ARG A 267 -23.30 17.10 -2.45
CA ARG A 267 -24.54 17.74 -2.00
C ARG A 267 -24.90 18.85 -2.98
N TYR A 268 -26.12 18.81 -3.52
CA TYR A 268 -26.75 19.94 -4.18
C TYR A 268 -27.84 20.51 -3.27
N GLU A 269 -27.56 21.63 -2.63
CA GLU A 269 -28.40 22.22 -1.60
C GLU A 269 -29.12 23.45 -2.13
N SER A 270 -30.41 23.56 -1.84
CA SER A 270 -31.24 24.73 -2.15
C SER A 270 -32.18 24.99 -0.99
N ASN A 271 -32.43 26.28 -0.69
CA ASN A 271 -33.49 26.67 0.24
C ASN A 271 -34.68 27.38 -0.42
N LEU A 272 -34.77 27.33 -1.75
CA LEU A 272 -35.91 27.84 -2.50
C LEU A 272 -37.17 27.04 -2.21
N VAL A 273 -38.32 27.69 -2.34
CA VAL A 273 -39.64 27.05 -2.26
C VAL A 273 -40.17 26.83 -3.66
N TYR A 274 -40.48 25.59 -3.99
CA TYR A 274 -41.03 25.16 -5.26
C TYR A 274 -42.53 24.82 -5.15
N VAL A 275 -43.19 24.72 -6.29
CA VAL A 275 -44.54 24.15 -6.42
C VAL A 275 -44.46 22.81 -7.14
N ASN A 276 -45.01 21.76 -6.52
CA ASN A 276 -45.07 20.45 -7.15
C ASN A 276 -46.33 20.27 -8.02
N ASN A 277 -46.44 19.14 -8.71
CA ASN A 277 -47.56 18.81 -9.60
C ASN A 277 -48.91 18.67 -8.87
N LYS A 278 -48.91 18.61 -7.54
CA LYS A 278 -50.11 18.63 -6.69
C LYS A 278 -50.46 20.05 -6.22
N ASN A 279 -49.81 21.07 -6.77
CA ASN A 279 -49.91 22.48 -6.37
C ASN A 279 -49.55 22.73 -4.89
N GLN A 280 -48.67 21.90 -4.32
CA GLN A 280 -48.21 22.05 -2.94
C GLN A 280 -46.88 22.79 -2.92
N ALA A 281 -46.70 23.66 -1.93
CA ALA A 281 -45.42 24.30 -1.67
C ALA A 281 -44.46 23.30 -1.03
N VAL A 282 -43.32 23.08 -1.67
CA VAL A 282 -42.33 22.07 -1.28
C VAL A 282 -40.90 22.57 -1.43
N ASP A 283 -39.94 21.88 -0.83
CA ASP A 283 -38.51 22.06 -1.11
C ASP A 283 -38.05 21.20 -2.31
N ILE A 284 -36.75 21.22 -2.62
CA ILE A 284 -36.20 20.50 -3.78
C ILE A 284 -36.34 18.97 -3.67
N GLN A 285 -36.54 18.43 -2.46
CA GLN A 285 -36.80 17.00 -2.19
C GLN A 285 -38.30 16.66 -2.14
N ASP A 286 -39.17 17.55 -2.64
CA ASP A 286 -40.63 17.41 -2.61
C ASP A 286 -41.22 17.30 -1.19
N GLN A 287 -40.49 17.79 -0.17
CA GLN A 287 -41.00 17.82 1.20
C GLN A 287 -41.78 19.12 1.46
N PRO A 288 -42.89 19.09 2.23
CA PRO A 288 -43.70 20.27 2.48
C PRO A 288 -42.90 21.46 3.02
N ALA A 289 -43.12 22.63 2.42
CA ALA A 289 -42.53 23.88 2.87
C ALA A 289 -43.25 24.45 4.10
N THR A 290 -42.53 25.20 4.92
CA THR A 290 -43.09 25.87 6.09
C THR A 290 -43.72 27.20 5.70
N LYS A 291 -44.96 27.43 6.12
CA LYS A 291 -45.66 28.70 5.95
C LYS A 291 -45.58 29.54 7.22
N LYS A 292 -45.28 30.83 7.08
CA LYS A 292 -45.32 31.82 8.15
C LYS A 292 -46.23 32.96 7.71
N SER A 293 -47.39 33.10 8.37
CA SER A 293 -48.46 33.99 7.92
C SER A 293 -48.92 33.62 6.50
N THR A 294 -48.85 34.54 5.54
CA THR A 294 -49.31 34.35 4.16
C THR A 294 -48.24 33.80 3.21
N VAL A 295 -46.97 33.73 3.64
CA VAL A 295 -45.83 33.39 2.77
C VAL A 295 -45.10 32.12 3.21
N TYR A 296 -44.47 31.43 2.27
CA TYR A 296 -43.58 30.31 2.53
C TYR A 296 -42.14 30.78 2.73
N THR A 297 -41.47 30.23 3.74
CA THR A 297 -40.12 30.64 4.14
C THR A 297 -39.06 29.65 3.69
N ALA A 298 -37.84 30.17 3.49
CA ALA A 298 -36.68 29.37 3.11
C ALA A 298 -36.40 28.22 4.11
N LYS A 299 -36.18 27.02 3.57
CA LYS A 299 -35.75 25.84 4.31
C LYS A 299 -34.78 25.05 3.44
N TYR A 300 -33.58 24.79 3.95
CA TYR A 300 -32.58 24.01 3.21
C TYR A 300 -33.04 22.57 3.01
N ALA A 301 -32.88 22.10 1.79
CA ALA A 301 -33.03 20.70 1.39
C ALA A 301 -31.92 20.35 0.40
N VAL A 302 -31.58 19.06 0.32
CA VAL A 302 -30.38 18.61 -0.38
C VAL A 302 -30.66 17.40 -1.24
N ILE A 303 -30.29 17.47 -2.51
CA ILE A 303 -30.25 16.30 -3.39
C ILE A 303 -28.86 15.67 -3.31
N THR A 304 -28.82 14.33 -3.25
CA THR A 304 -27.58 13.55 -3.10
C THR A 304 -27.50 12.45 -4.14
N ALA A 305 -26.33 11.84 -4.33
CA ALA A 305 -26.20 10.70 -5.24
C ALA A 305 -27.01 9.47 -4.77
N SER A 306 -27.19 9.29 -3.45
CA SER A 306 -27.98 8.21 -2.86
C SER A 306 -29.49 8.48 -2.87
N ASP A 307 -29.87 9.75 -2.89
CA ASP A 307 -31.26 10.21 -2.98
C ASP A 307 -31.37 11.29 -4.06
N PRO A 308 -31.32 10.89 -5.35
CA PRO A 308 -31.27 11.82 -6.47
C PRO A 308 -32.66 12.23 -6.96
N ILE A 309 -33.73 11.58 -6.48
CA ILE A 309 -35.11 11.84 -6.87
C ILE A 309 -35.69 12.88 -5.92
N GLY A 310 -36.25 13.95 -6.46
CA GLY A 310 -36.78 15.07 -5.66
C GLY A 310 -38.09 15.60 -6.21
N LEU A 311 -38.21 16.92 -6.31
CA LEU A 311 -39.38 17.65 -6.83
C LEU A 311 -40.01 16.92 -8.02
N ASN A 312 -41.31 16.62 -7.92
CA ASN A 312 -42.12 15.93 -8.94
C ASN A 312 -41.66 14.50 -9.30
N GLY A 313 -40.91 13.83 -8.42
CA GLY A 313 -40.36 12.49 -8.70
C GLY A 313 -39.29 12.49 -9.79
N VAL A 314 -38.73 13.66 -10.12
CA VAL A 314 -37.68 13.80 -11.14
C VAL A 314 -36.34 13.40 -10.57
N ASN A 315 -35.54 12.69 -11.35
CA ASN A 315 -34.14 12.44 -11.04
C ASN A 315 -33.31 13.72 -11.35
N TRP A 316 -32.95 14.45 -10.30
CA TRP A 316 -32.26 15.75 -10.38
C TRP A 316 -30.74 15.62 -10.43
N LEU A 317 -30.16 14.45 -10.17
CA LEU A 317 -28.70 14.23 -10.23
C LEU A 317 -28.36 13.00 -11.05
N GLN A 318 -27.60 13.20 -12.13
CA GLN A 318 -26.99 12.11 -12.88
C GLN A 318 -25.50 12.00 -12.53
N ILE A 319 -25.08 10.77 -12.20
CA ILE A 319 -23.68 10.42 -11.96
C ILE A 319 -23.17 9.62 -13.15
N ILE A 320 -22.08 10.08 -13.76
CA ILE A 320 -21.40 9.39 -14.86
C ILE A 320 -19.99 9.02 -14.38
N ASP A 321 -19.81 7.74 -14.08
CA ASP A 321 -18.55 7.12 -13.66
C ASP A 321 -18.21 5.94 -14.59
N ARG A 322 -17.29 5.07 -14.16
CA ARG A 322 -16.89 3.88 -14.92
C ARG A 322 -18.01 2.89 -15.21
N LYS A 323 -19.10 2.88 -14.42
CA LYS A 323 -20.26 2.01 -14.68
C LYS A 323 -21.06 2.49 -15.88
N ALA A 324 -21.18 3.81 -16.03
CA ALA A 324 -21.85 4.42 -17.17
C ALA A 324 -20.95 4.46 -18.42
N ASP A 325 -19.65 4.65 -18.24
CA ASP A 325 -18.68 4.78 -19.32
C ASP A 325 -17.31 4.18 -18.90
N PRO A 326 -16.95 2.98 -19.39
CA PRO A 326 -15.71 2.30 -19.01
C PRO A 326 -14.44 3.09 -19.30
N SER A 327 -14.45 4.02 -20.26
CA SER A 327 -13.27 4.83 -20.62
C SER A 327 -12.84 5.78 -19.50
N ARG A 328 -13.72 6.01 -18.51
CA ARG A 328 -13.47 6.86 -17.34
C ARG A 328 -12.62 6.20 -16.27
N TYR A 329 -12.24 4.94 -16.46
CA TYR A 329 -11.35 4.21 -15.57
C TYR A 329 -10.10 3.76 -16.30
N VAL A 330 -8.94 4.12 -15.75
CA VAL A 330 -7.63 3.69 -16.25
C VAL A 330 -6.89 3.02 -15.12
N LYS A 331 -6.26 1.87 -15.42
CA LYS A 331 -5.39 1.15 -14.48
C LYS A 331 -4.07 0.81 -15.15
N THR A 332 -2.98 1.08 -14.45
CA THR A 332 -1.66 0.57 -14.78
C THR A 332 -1.08 -0.16 -13.58
N PHE A 333 -0.20 -1.12 -13.81
CA PHE A 333 0.50 -1.81 -12.74
C PHE A 333 1.94 -2.12 -13.14
N GLU A 334 2.80 -2.15 -12.14
CA GLU A 334 4.22 -2.49 -12.26
C GLU A 334 4.58 -3.48 -11.17
N GLU A 335 5.23 -4.58 -11.53
CA GLU A 335 5.73 -5.54 -10.53
C GLU A 335 6.95 -4.97 -9.82
N ILE A 336 6.91 -4.94 -8.48
CA ILE A 336 8.07 -4.62 -7.65
C ILE A 336 9.04 -5.82 -7.71
N LYS A 337 10.05 -5.71 -8.58
CA LYS A 337 10.98 -6.80 -8.85
C LYS A 337 11.81 -7.18 -7.63
N HIS A 338 12.04 -8.48 -7.49
CA HIS A 338 12.96 -9.08 -6.53
C HIS A 338 13.84 -10.12 -7.24
N SER A 339 14.99 -10.39 -6.65
CA SER A 339 15.96 -11.38 -7.11
C SER A 339 16.51 -12.14 -5.91
N THR A 340 16.94 -13.38 -6.15
CA THR A 340 17.69 -14.15 -5.16
C THR A 340 19.18 -14.20 -5.47
N GLU A 341 19.70 -13.35 -6.37
CA GLU A 341 21.14 -13.25 -6.61
C GLU A 341 21.87 -12.75 -5.36
N VAL A 342 23.07 -13.29 -5.11
CA VAL A 342 23.81 -13.09 -3.86
C VAL A 342 24.07 -11.61 -3.56
N ASP A 343 24.38 -10.81 -4.58
CA ASP A 343 24.64 -9.39 -4.41
C ASP A 343 23.37 -8.57 -4.07
N GLY A 344 22.18 -9.12 -4.33
CA GLY A 344 20.88 -8.47 -4.15
C GLY A 344 20.67 -7.23 -5.02
N SER A 345 21.46 -7.05 -6.09
CA SER A 345 21.48 -5.83 -6.91
C SER A 345 20.13 -5.60 -7.61
N ASN A 346 19.56 -6.66 -8.18
CA ASN A 346 18.29 -6.64 -8.92
C ASN A 346 17.03 -6.63 -8.04
N THR A 347 17.17 -6.54 -6.72
CA THR A 347 16.02 -6.42 -5.80
C THR A 347 15.65 -4.96 -5.60
N HIS A 348 14.38 -4.63 -5.84
CA HIS A 348 13.85 -3.28 -5.67
C HIS A 348 14.00 -2.78 -4.22
N VAL A 349 14.25 -1.48 -4.04
CA VAL A 349 14.51 -0.84 -2.74
C VAL A 349 13.38 -1.06 -1.73
N PHE A 350 12.14 -1.22 -2.21
CA PHE A 350 10.98 -1.49 -1.35
C PHE A 350 11.06 -2.83 -0.64
N TRP A 351 11.56 -3.88 -1.29
CA TRP A 351 11.84 -5.15 -0.63
C TRP A 351 13.02 -5.01 0.34
N LYS A 352 14.09 -4.30 -0.05
CA LYS A 352 15.27 -4.07 0.80
C LYS A 352 14.94 -3.33 2.10
N ASN A 353 13.91 -2.49 2.11
CA ASN A 353 13.41 -1.83 3.32
C ASN A 353 12.86 -2.80 4.38
N VAL A 354 12.39 -3.99 3.96
CA VAL A 354 11.70 -4.96 4.83
C VAL A 354 12.41 -6.32 4.92
N LEU A 355 13.55 -6.47 4.26
CA LEU A 355 14.41 -7.66 4.27
C LEU A 355 15.63 -7.44 5.14
N GLU A 356 16.13 -8.50 5.79
CA GLU A 356 17.34 -8.42 6.59
C GLU A 356 18.63 -8.49 5.75
N GLY A 357 19.70 -7.84 6.21
CA GLY A 357 21.01 -7.86 5.55
C GLY A 357 21.19 -6.75 4.52
N TYR A 358 20.32 -5.73 4.57
CA TYR A 358 20.36 -4.55 3.72
C TYR A 358 20.56 -3.26 4.53
N LYS A 359 21.13 -2.23 3.87
CA LYS A 359 21.31 -0.90 4.49
C LYS A 359 19.97 -0.21 4.68
N GLU A 360 19.07 -0.40 3.72
CA GLU A 360 17.73 0.17 3.63
C GLU A 360 16.87 -0.17 4.85
N SER A 361 16.89 -1.44 5.29
CA SER A 361 16.23 -1.90 6.52
C SER A 361 17.02 -1.61 7.80
N GLY A 362 18.21 -1.02 7.70
CA GLY A 362 19.08 -0.76 8.86
C GLY A 362 19.72 -2.03 9.46
N THR A 363 19.78 -3.13 8.70
CA THR A 363 20.24 -4.44 9.19
C THR A 363 21.49 -4.96 8.48
N ILE A 364 22.28 -4.07 7.86
CA ILE A 364 23.50 -4.43 7.12
C ILE A 364 24.52 -5.20 7.95
N LEU A 365 24.53 -5.00 9.28
CA LEU A 365 25.43 -5.74 10.19
C LEU A 365 25.15 -7.25 10.19
N SER A 366 23.92 -7.69 9.94
CA SER A 366 23.59 -9.11 9.77
C SER A 366 24.38 -9.74 8.62
N TYR A 367 24.55 -9.00 7.52
CA TYR A 367 25.37 -9.43 6.39
C TYR A 367 26.86 -9.29 6.69
N ASN A 368 27.30 -8.15 7.26
CA ASN A 368 28.73 -7.92 7.47
C ASN A 368 29.33 -8.93 8.45
N ASN A 369 28.63 -9.21 9.56
CA ASN A 369 29.13 -10.04 10.67
C ASN A 369 28.85 -11.54 10.45
N PHE A 370 27.70 -11.89 9.85
CA PHE A 370 27.26 -13.29 9.75
C PHE A 370 27.01 -13.78 8.32
N LYS A 371 27.28 -12.94 7.31
CA LYS A 371 26.93 -13.20 5.90
C LYS A 371 25.44 -13.56 5.71
N TYR A 372 24.59 -13.07 6.61
CA TYR A 372 23.15 -13.30 6.57
C TYR A 372 22.46 -12.19 5.80
N ARG A 373 21.82 -12.55 4.69
CA ARG A 373 20.96 -11.69 3.90
C ARG A 373 19.75 -12.48 3.43
N GLU A 374 18.59 -11.84 3.49
CA GLU A 374 17.32 -12.40 3.06
C GLU A 374 16.97 -11.95 1.66
N TYR A 375 16.22 -12.77 0.96
CA TYR A 375 15.66 -12.51 -0.36
C TYR A 375 14.20 -12.94 -0.35
N VAL A 376 13.36 -12.34 -1.18
CA VAL A 376 11.98 -12.79 -1.34
C VAL A 376 11.99 -14.20 -1.91
N LYS A 377 11.23 -15.11 -1.30
CA LYS A 377 11.10 -16.47 -1.83
C LYS A 377 10.40 -16.43 -3.21
N PRO A 378 10.95 -17.10 -4.25
CA PRO A 378 10.34 -17.16 -5.57
C PRO A 378 8.88 -17.63 -5.55
N GLY A 379 8.08 -17.17 -6.52
CA GLY A 379 6.64 -17.47 -6.61
C GLY A 379 5.73 -16.51 -5.84
N GLN A 380 6.27 -15.42 -5.29
CA GLN A 380 5.51 -14.36 -4.63
C GLN A 380 5.68 -13.05 -5.41
N THR A 381 4.61 -12.26 -5.50
CA THR A 381 4.58 -11.01 -6.27
C THR A 381 4.09 -9.86 -5.42
N MET A 382 4.47 -8.65 -5.80
CA MET A 382 3.93 -7.40 -5.28
C MET A 382 3.86 -6.43 -6.43
N TYR A 383 2.74 -5.74 -6.60
CA TYR A 383 2.53 -4.77 -7.66
C TYR A 383 2.32 -3.39 -7.07
N LYS A 384 2.92 -2.38 -7.68
CA LYS A 384 2.47 -1.00 -7.59
C LYS A 384 1.32 -0.83 -8.59
N ILE A 385 0.17 -0.43 -8.11
CA ILE A 385 -1.05 -0.27 -8.92
C ILE A 385 -1.42 1.20 -8.91
N THR A 386 -1.57 1.78 -10.08
CA THR A 386 -2.09 3.13 -10.26
C THR A 386 -3.47 3.04 -10.90
N GLU A 387 -4.49 3.53 -10.19
CA GLU A 387 -5.88 3.57 -10.67
C GLU A 387 -6.36 5.01 -10.76
N LYS A 388 -7.07 5.34 -11.84
CA LYS A 388 -7.64 6.66 -12.07
C LYS A 388 -9.09 6.55 -12.47
N THR A 389 -9.96 7.33 -11.83
CA THR A 389 -11.39 7.43 -12.18
C THR A 389 -11.83 8.87 -12.28
N THR A 390 -12.49 9.22 -13.38
CA THR A 390 -13.15 10.51 -13.57
C THR A 390 -14.65 10.37 -13.42
N VAL A 391 -15.24 11.14 -12.50
CA VAL A 391 -16.68 11.17 -12.23
C VAL A 391 -17.23 12.52 -12.62
N THR A 392 -18.32 12.53 -13.39
CA THR A 392 -19.10 13.74 -13.70
C THR A 392 -20.44 13.67 -13.00
N ILE A 393 -20.82 14.76 -12.32
CA ILE A 393 -22.11 14.95 -11.67
C ILE A 393 -22.84 16.06 -12.42
N ILE A 394 -24.01 15.74 -12.97
CA ILE A 394 -24.85 16.68 -13.71
C ILE A 394 -26.12 16.93 -12.93
N VAL A 395 -26.35 18.19 -12.57
CA VAL A 395 -27.59 18.63 -11.94
C VAL A 395 -28.62 18.94 -13.02
N ASN A 396 -29.80 18.36 -12.89
CA ASN A 396 -30.92 18.48 -13.82
C ASN A 396 -30.51 18.15 -15.28
N PRO A 397 -30.08 16.90 -15.55
CA PRO A 397 -29.53 16.52 -16.86
C PRO A 397 -30.53 16.71 -18.01
N GLN A 398 -31.83 16.67 -17.73
CA GLN A 398 -32.91 16.84 -18.70
C GLN A 398 -33.44 18.28 -18.78
N ASN A 399 -32.86 19.21 -18.00
CA ASN A 399 -33.29 20.60 -17.90
C ASN A 399 -34.81 20.75 -17.65
N VAL A 400 -35.35 19.91 -16.76
CA VAL A 400 -36.76 19.96 -16.35
C VAL A 400 -37.04 21.27 -15.65
N LYS A 401 -38.19 21.88 -15.94
CA LYS A 401 -38.60 23.14 -15.32
C LYS A 401 -39.00 22.94 -13.87
N ALA A 402 -38.36 23.67 -12.96
CA ALA A 402 -38.71 23.70 -11.54
C ALA A 402 -39.36 25.05 -11.19
N TYR A 403 -40.67 25.07 -10.97
CA TYR A 403 -41.40 26.30 -10.68
C TYR A 403 -41.28 26.67 -9.20
N THR A 404 -40.89 27.92 -8.92
CA THR A 404 -40.94 28.45 -7.56
C THR A 404 -42.38 28.69 -7.14
N HIS A 405 -42.69 28.55 -5.85
CA HIS A 405 -44.05 28.79 -5.37
C HIS A 405 -44.36 30.30 -5.35
N ILE A 406 -45.53 30.71 -5.84
CA ILE A 406 -45.88 32.14 -6.00
C ILE A 406 -45.89 32.92 -4.66
N GLN A 407 -46.31 32.27 -3.56
CA GLN A 407 -46.27 32.84 -2.20
C GLN A 407 -44.91 32.66 -1.49
N MET A 408 -43.81 32.42 -2.21
CA MET A 408 -42.47 32.39 -1.61
C MET A 408 -42.10 33.80 -1.11
N ALA A 409 -41.61 33.90 0.13
CA ALA A 409 -41.28 35.18 0.75
C ALA A 409 -40.15 35.91 -0.01
N ASN A 410 -40.25 37.23 -0.15
CA ASN A 410 -39.15 38.06 -0.62
C ASN A 410 -37.94 37.94 0.31
N GLY A 411 -36.74 37.98 -0.25
CA GLY A 411 -35.51 37.86 0.52
C GLY A 411 -34.38 37.14 -0.21
N LYS A 412 -33.38 36.71 0.57
CA LYS A 412 -32.18 36.05 0.07
C LYS A 412 -32.28 34.54 0.22
N TYR A 413 -32.02 33.83 -0.87
CA TYR A 413 -32.01 32.38 -0.96
C TYR A 413 -30.63 31.92 -1.45
N ASN A 414 -30.24 30.71 -1.09
CA ASN A 414 -28.94 30.14 -1.41
C ASN A 414 -29.13 28.83 -2.18
N VAL A 415 -28.30 28.66 -3.22
CA VAL A 415 -28.13 27.38 -3.90
C VAL A 415 -26.64 27.08 -3.94
N ARG A 416 -26.24 25.89 -3.51
CA ARG A 416 -24.84 25.52 -3.29
C ARG A 416 -24.57 24.10 -3.75
N ALA A 417 -23.39 23.89 -4.31
CA ALA A 417 -22.83 22.56 -4.53
C ALA A 417 -21.57 22.41 -3.70
N TYR A 418 -21.49 21.34 -2.92
CA TYR A 418 -20.37 21.07 -2.02
C TYR A 418 -20.17 19.57 -1.82
N PHE A 419 -18.98 19.20 -1.35
CA PHE A 419 -18.73 17.88 -0.80
C PHE A 419 -18.78 17.98 0.71
N ASP A 420 -19.59 17.14 1.35
CA ASP A 420 -19.69 17.05 2.80
C ASP A 420 -18.48 16.34 3.40
N GLU A 421 -18.36 16.37 4.73
CA GLU A 421 -17.30 15.63 5.40
C GLU A 421 -17.34 14.14 5.01
N THR A 422 -16.20 13.62 4.53
CA THR A 422 -16.11 12.27 3.96
C THR A 422 -15.24 11.39 4.83
N ALA A 423 -15.85 10.35 5.42
CA ALA A 423 -15.13 9.38 6.24
C ALA A 423 -14.28 8.42 5.38
N LEU A 424 -13.03 8.20 5.77
CA LEU A 424 -12.07 7.38 5.02
C LEU A 424 -11.71 6.04 5.71
N LYS A 425 -12.46 5.65 6.74
CA LYS A 425 -12.18 4.43 7.53
C LYS A 425 -12.17 3.14 6.70
N ASN A 426 -12.93 3.09 5.60
CA ASN A 426 -12.98 1.96 4.67
C ASN A 426 -11.82 1.94 3.66
N ILE A 427 -10.91 2.92 3.73
CA ILE A 427 -9.69 3.01 2.92
C ILE A 427 -8.48 2.77 3.84
N SER A 428 -8.43 3.48 4.96
CA SER A 428 -7.50 3.24 6.05
C SER A 428 -8.05 3.84 7.33
N SER A 429 -8.03 3.09 8.43
CA SER A 429 -8.44 3.57 9.76
C SER A 429 -7.53 4.67 10.30
N ALA A 430 -6.33 4.82 9.75
CA ALA A 430 -5.36 5.84 10.16
C ALA A 430 -5.57 7.20 9.45
N LEU A 431 -6.38 7.24 8.38
CA LEU A 431 -6.66 8.49 7.68
C LEU A 431 -7.72 9.33 8.41
N PRO A 432 -7.52 10.66 8.52
CA PRO A 432 -8.59 11.56 8.97
C PRO A 432 -9.69 11.66 7.89
N ASN A 433 -10.81 12.29 8.23
CA ASN A 433 -11.87 12.58 7.26
C ASN A 433 -11.42 13.67 6.28
N ILE A 434 -11.91 13.62 5.04
CA ILE A 434 -11.85 14.78 4.14
C ILE A 434 -12.85 15.82 4.66
N LYS A 435 -12.38 17.02 4.97
CA LYS A 435 -13.22 18.12 5.45
C LYS A 435 -14.19 18.58 4.37
N ARG A 436 -15.37 19.05 4.78
CA ARG A 436 -16.35 19.68 3.88
C ARG A 436 -15.71 20.83 3.10
N PHE A 437 -16.01 20.93 1.80
CA PHE A 437 -15.62 22.07 0.96
C PHE A 437 -16.68 22.41 -0.07
N GLN A 438 -16.98 23.71 -0.23
CA GLN A 438 -17.91 24.21 -1.23
C GLN A 438 -17.21 24.42 -2.57
N ILE A 439 -17.83 23.96 -3.65
CA ILE A 439 -17.26 24.07 -5.00
C ILE A 439 -17.98 25.12 -5.85
N ASP A 440 -19.26 25.39 -5.58
CA ASP A 440 -20.05 26.36 -6.35
C ASP A 440 -21.21 26.87 -5.49
N GLY A 441 -21.73 28.06 -5.81
CA GLY A 441 -22.90 28.60 -5.14
C GLY A 441 -23.28 29.98 -5.61
N ILE A 442 -24.57 30.29 -5.46
CA ILE A 442 -25.16 31.57 -5.80
C ILE A 442 -26.14 32.02 -4.71
N GLU A 443 -26.24 33.34 -4.53
CA GLU A 443 -27.27 33.99 -3.72
C GLU A 443 -28.34 34.56 -4.65
N ILE A 444 -29.59 34.17 -4.44
CA ILE A 444 -30.75 34.56 -5.22
C ILE A 444 -31.54 35.59 -4.44
N SER A 445 -31.96 36.66 -5.11
CA SER A 445 -32.80 37.70 -4.52
C SER A 445 -34.22 37.56 -5.04
N VAL A 446 -35.15 37.17 -4.18
CA VAL A 446 -36.59 37.15 -4.49
C VAL A 446 -37.14 38.53 -4.18
N VAL A 447 -37.62 39.23 -5.21
CA VAL A 447 -37.96 40.68 -5.16
C VAL A 447 -39.44 40.97 -5.42
N GLY A 448 -40.25 39.93 -5.53
CA GLY A 448 -41.67 40.02 -5.83
C GLY A 448 -42.22 38.68 -6.26
N SER A 449 -43.45 38.68 -6.74
CA SER A 449 -44.12 37.50 -7.28
C SER A 449 -44.60 37.71 -8.70
N ARG A 450 -44.99 36.63 -9.35
CA ARG A 450 -45.62 36.67 -10.67
C ARG A 450 -46.93 37.47 -10.68
N TYR A 451 -47.60 37.66 -9.54
CA TYR A 451 -48.79 38.53 -9.48
C TYR A 451 -48.48 39.99 -9.82
N ASP A 452 -47.30 40.47 -9.44
CA ASP A 452 -46.86 41.84 -9.71
C ASP A 452 -46.73 42.11 -11.22
N ASP A 453 -46.37 41.09 -12.00
CA ASP A 453 -46.26 41.18 -13.47
C ASP A 453 -47.63 41.07 -14.16
N MET A 454 -48.62 40.48 -13.49
CA MET A 454 -49.96 40.26 -14.02
C MET A 454 -50.92 41.43 -13.71
N GLY A 455 -50.48 42.45 -12.98
CA GLY A 455 -51.30 43.60 -12.59
C GLY A 455 -52.42 43.23 -11.60
N TYR A 456 -52.28 42.13 -10.86
CA TYR A 456 -53.21 41.79 -9.79
C TYR A 456 -52.94 42.67 -8.57
N ASN A 457 -53.75 43.71 -8.38
CA ASN A 457 -53.94 44.32 -7.06
C ASN A 457 -54.93 43.43 -6.28
N GLU A 458 -54.50 42.88 -5.16
CA GLU A 458 -55.44 42.38 -4.14
C GLU A 458 -56.05 43.60 -3.45
N ASP A 459 -57.19 44.07 -3.97
CA ASP A 459 -58.15 44.88 -3.22
C ASP A 459 -59.12 43.96 -2.45
#